data_AF-A0A135VYJ4-F1
#
_entry.id   AF-A0A135VYJ4-F1
#
_cell.length_a   1.000
_cell.length_b   1.000
_cell.length_c   1.000
_cell.angle_alpha   90.00
_cell.angle_beta   90.00
_cell.angle_gamma   90.00
#
_symmetry.space_group_name_H-M   'P 1'
#
loop_
_entity.id
_entity.type
_entity.pdbx_description
1 polymer ?
#
loop_
_entity_poly.entity_id
_entity_poly.type
_entity_poly.pdbx_seq_one_letter_code
_entity_poly.pdbx_strand_id
1 'polypeptide(L)'
;MSGAESEIVKLASVTLTRDKQDRIEPEFGRYASATNYVIKVILKEHFPSGSKTLEHVREDFSNRFDKREQYLRDVVKTAWVEVGRHRRLAEIVSSMRNKPPVFKEGRMILSHPIVRVQEKGLNLETQDRNTIPIPFDKPSRNRAASQLHELATGRKKQGRVRMTWIREGYMTIDIRMDI
;
A
#
# COMPACT_ATOMS: atom_id res chain seq x y z
N MET A 1 -20.65 7.29 39.30
CA MET A 1 -19.22 7.51 39.00
C MET A 1 -18.97 6.94 37.61
N SER A 2 -18.91 7.81 36.61
CA SER A 2 -18.77 7.42 35.20
C SER A 2 -17.33 6.96 34.94
N GLY A 3 -17.18 5.71 34.54
CA GLY A 3 -15.93 5.20 34.00
C GLY A 3 -15.61 5.94 32.72
N ALA A 4 -14.62 6.83 32.76
CA ALA A 4 -14.05 7.43 31.58
C ALA A 4 -13.30 6.32 30.83
N GLU A 5 -13.90 5.80 29.76
CA GLU A 5 -13.19 5.00 28.76
C GLU A 5 -12.00 5.83 28.28
N SER A 6 -10.80 5.40 28.66
CA SER A 6 -9.57 6.05 28.22
C SER A 6 -9.35 5.69 26.76
N GLU A 7 -9.79 6.56 25.86
CA GLU A 7 -9.55 6.45 24.43
C GLU A 7 -8.03 6.60 24.20
N ILE A 8 -7.34 5.52 23.85
CA ILE A 8 -5.91 5.54 23.55
C ILE A 8 -5.74 6.25 22.20
N VAL A 9 -5.59 7.57 22.25
CA VAL A 9 -5.27 8.40 21.09
C VAL A 9 -3.87 8.01 20.61
N LYS A 10 -3.78 7.45 19.41
CA LYS A 10 -2.49 7.19 18.75
C LYS A 10 -1.76 8.53 18.63
N LEU A 11 -0.56 8.65 19.21
CA LEU A 11 0.24 9.90 19.21
C LEU A 11 0.40 10.55 17.81
N ALA A 12 0.28 9.77 16.73
CA ALA A 12 0.32 10.25 15.35
C ALA A 12 -0.94 11.01 14.87
N SER A 13 -2.06 10.97 15.61
CA SER A 13 -3.30 11.71 15.27
C SER A 13 -3.41 13.07 15.94
N VAL A 14 -2.43 13.47 16.76
CA VAL A 14 -2.38 14.78 17.39
C VAL A 14 -1.59 15.71 16.48
N THR A 15 -2.18 16.83 16.06
CA THR A 15 -1.48 17.91 15.36
C THR A 15 -0.43 18.51 16.29
N LEU A 16 0.79 17.96 16.26
CA LEU A 16 1.93 18.49 17.00
C LEU A 16 2.31 19.86 16.44
N THR A 17 2.69 20.79 17.32
CA THR A 17 3.30 22.06 16.91
C THR A 17 4.65 21.78 16.23
N ARG A 18 5.06 22.64 15.29
CA ARG A 18 6.32 22.49 14.54
C ARG A 18 7.53 22.27 15.46
N ASP A 19 7.62 23.03 16.55
CA ASP A 19 8.69 22.89 17.56
C ASP A 19 8.73 21.52 18.26
N LYS A 20 7.57 20.87 18.41
CA LYS A 20 7.50 19.51 18.98
C LYS A 20 7.89 18.46 17.94
N GLN A 21 7.51 18.67 16.68
CA GLN A 21 7.93 17.80 15.57
C GLN A 21 9.45 17.85 15.39
N ASP A 22 10.04 19.04 15.36
CA ASP A 22 11.49 19.23 15.19
C ASP A 22 12.33 18.56 16.30
N ARG A 23 11.77 18.39 17.50
CA ARG A 23 12.41 17.66 18.61
C ARG A 23 12.22 16.14 18.55
N ILE A 24 11.10 15.69 17.99
CA ILE A 24 10.70 14.28 17.98
C ILE A 24 11.23 13.54 16.74
N GLU A 25 11.27 14.20 15.58
CA GLU A 25 11.81 13.69 14.32
C GLU A 25 13.23 13.10 14.46
N PRO A 26 14.22 13.80 15.07
CA PRO A 26 15.55 13.23 15.23
C PRO A 26 15.58 12.01 16.15
N GLU A 27 14.72 11.96 17.17
CA GLU A 27 14.61 10.81 18.07
C GLU A 27 13.99 9.60 17.37
N PHE A 28 12.98 9.81 16.52
CA PHE A 28 12.48 8.75 15.64
C PHE A 28 13.54 8.27 14.65
N GLY A 29 14.31 9.19 14.06
CA GLY A 29 15.43 8.85 13.18
C GLY A 29 16.48 7.98 13.86
N ARG A 30 16.84 8.32 15.11
CA ARG A 30 17.74 7.52 15.95
C ARG A 30 17.14 6.14 16.25
N TYR A 31 15.88 6.08 16.64
CA TYR A 31 15.18 4.82 16.93
C TYR A 31 15.09 3.90 15.70
N ALA A 32 14.77 4.46 14.54
CA ALA A 32 14.74 3.72 13.28
C ALA A 32 16.13 3.19 12.91
N SER A 33 17.18 4.01 13.08
CA SER A 33 18.57 3.61 12.82
C SER A 33 19.02 2.48 13.75
N ALA A 34 18.71 2.59 15.04
CA ALA A 34 18.98 1.57 16.05
C ALA A 34 18.25 0.26 15.75
N THR A 35 16.97 0.35 15.38
CA THR A 35 16.15 -0.81 15.01
C THR A 35 16.71 -1.51 13.76
N ASN A 36 17.06 -0.75 12.73
CA ASN A 36 17.67 -1.28 11.50
C ASN A 36 19.01 -1.98 11.76
N TYR A 37 19.83 -1.45 12.68
CA TYR A 37 21.06 -2.11 13.10
C TYR A 37 20.76 -3.48 13.73
N VAL A 38 19.84 -3.53 14.69
CA VAL A 38 19.46 -4.77 15.37
C VAL A 38 18.85 -5.78 14.39
N ILE A 39 17.98 -5.36 13.47
CA ILE A 39 17.41 -6.22 12.42
C ILE A 39 18.52 -6.88 11.60
N LYS A 40 19.52 -6.10 11.15
CA LYS A 40 20.65 -6.63 10.37
C LYS A 40 21.44 -7.67 11.16
N VAL A 41 21.66 -7.43 12.44
CA VAL A 41 22.37 -8.36 13.33
C VAL A 41 21.56 -9.65 13.53
N ILE A 42 20.25 -9.57 13.77
CA ILE A 42 19.36 -10.73 13.87
C ILE A 42 19.39 -11.57 12.59
N LEU A 43 19.31 -10.92 11.42
CA LEU A 43 19.31 -11.61 10.12
C LEU A 43 20.65 -12.24 9.77
N LYS A 44 21.78 -11.66 10.20
CA LYS A 44 23.11 -12.18 9.91
C LYS A 44 23.44 -13.38 10.81
N GLU A 45 23.29 -13.22 12.12
CA GLU A 45 23.73 -14.20 13.12
C GLU A 45 22.65 -15.25 13.45
N HIS A 46 21.43 -15.09 12.93
CA HIS A 46 20.32 -16.05 13.10
C HIS A 46 20.00 -16.39 14.56
N PHE A 47 19.95 -15.37 15.44
CA PHE A 47 19.67 -15.61 16.86
C PHE A 47 18.33 -16.34 17.09
N PRO A 48 18.29 -17.30 18.04
CA PRO A 48 17.08 -18.10 18.30
C PRO A 48 16.05 -17.37 19.15
N SER A 49 16.44 -16.31 19.89
CA SER A 49 15.54 -15.58 20.78
C SER A 49 15.94 -14.12 21.00
N GLY A 50 14.96 -13.31 21.44
CA GLY A 50 15.17 -11.92 21.83
C GLY A 50 16.18 -11.74 22.97
N SER A 51 16.18 -12.64 23.96
CA SER A 51 17.11 -12.56 25.09
C SER A 51 18.57 -12.75 24.67
N LYS A 52 18.85 -13.72 23.78
CA LYS A 52 20.22 -13.90 23.25
C LYS A 52 20.65 -12.73 22.36
N THR A 53 19.70 -12.13 21.65
CA THR A 53 19.95 -10.92 20.87
C THR A 53 20.33 -9.75 21.79
N LEU A 54 19.64 -9.60 22.93
CA LEU A 54 19.93 -8.55 23.91
C LEU A 54 21.34 -8.68 24.47
N GLU A 55 21.73 -9.88 24.90
CA GLU A 55 23.07 -10.13 25.46
C GLU A 55 24.16 -9.81 24.44
N HIS A 56 24.01 -10.29 23.21
CA HIS A 56 25.01 -10.10 22.16
C HIS A 56 25.13 -8.64 21.70
N VAL A 57 24.02 -7.91 21.63
CA VAL A 57 24.00 -6.55 21.06
C VAL A 57 24.27 -5.47 22.12
N ARG A 58 24.24 -5.83 23.42
CA ARG A 58 24.29 -4.86 24.54
C ARG A 58 25.48 -3.90 24.47
N GLU A 59 26.69 -4.42 24.33
CA GLU A 59 27.91 -3.61 24.38
C GLU A 59 28.04 -2.70 23.16
N ASP A 60 27.89 -3.26 21.96
CA ASP A 60 27.95 -2.51 20.70
C ASP A 60 26.85 -1.44 20.60
N PHE A 61 25.66 -1.75 21.09
CA PHE A 61 24.53 -0.83 21.07
C PHE A 61 24.73 0.35 22.02
N SER A 62 25.24 0.08 23.24
CA SER A 62 25.57 1.10 24.23
C SER A 62 26.62 2.10 23.71
N ASN A 63 27.58 1.59 22.93
CA ASN A 63 28.65 2.41 22.33
C ASN A 63 28.16 3.27 21.15
N ARG A 64 27.14 2.82 20.41
CA ARG A 64 26.71 3.46 19.15
C ARG A 64 25.46 4.31 19.25
N PHE A 65 24.54 3.98 20.17
CA PHE A 65 23.21 4.59 20.22
C PHE A 65 22.92 5.19 21.58
N ASP A 66 22.59 4.37 22.58
CA ASP A 66 22.21 4.83 23.92
C ASP A 66 22.56 3.74 24.96
N LYS A 67 22.95 4.19 26.16
CA LYS A 67 23.28 3.34 27.31
C LYS A 67 22.05 2.84 28.07
N ARG A 68 20.87 3.41 27.83
CA ARG A 68 19.62 3.06 28.51
C ARG A 68 19.17 1.64 28.18
N GLU A 69 19.12 0.77 29.19
CA GLU A 69 18.74 -0.64 29.00
C GLU A 69 17.28 -0.80 28.52
N GLN A 70 16.37 0.04 29.00
CA GLN A 70 14.97 0.02 28.55
C GLN A 70 14.85 0.31 27.05
N TYR A 71 15.63 1.26 26.55
CA TYR A 71 15.64 1.63 25.13
C TYR A 71 16.11 0.47 24.26
N LEU A 72 17.18 -0.22 24.66
CA LEU A 72 17.66 -1.42 23.97
C LEU A 72 16.57 -2.52 23.95
N ARG A 73 15.90 -2.77 25.07
CA ARG A 73 14.80 -3.76 25.14
C ARG A 73 13.67 -3.43 24.18
N ASP A 74 13.28 -2.16 24.11
CA ASP A 74 12.21 -1.70 23.22
C ASP A 74 12.62 -1.81 21.74
N VAL A 75 13.86 -1.45 21.40
CA VAL A 75 14.40 -1.60 20.04
C VAL A 75 14.47 -3.07 19.62
N VAL A 76 14.98 -3.96 20.48
CA VAL A 76 15.06 -5.40 20.17
C VAL A 76 13.68 -6.00 20.00
N LYS A 77 12.71 -5.61 20.83
CA LYS A 77 11.31 -6.04 20.69
C LYS A 77 10.74 -5.64 19.33
N THR A 78 10.90 -4.37 18.94
CA THR A 78 10.41 -3.87 17.64
C THR A 78 11.10 -4.58 16.47
N ALA A 79 12.43 -4.76 16.55
CA ALA A 79 13.19 -5.46 15.53
C ALA A 79 12.69 -6.91 15.32
N TRP A 80 12.41 -7.64 16.39
CA TRP A 80 11.88 -9.00 16.31
C TRP A 80 10.49 -9.08 15.68
N VAL A 81 9.61 -8.11 15.96
CA VAL A 81 8.29 -8.02 15.32
C VAL A 81 8.43 -7.80 13.82
N GLU A 82 9.29 -6.88 13.40
CA GLU A 82 9.52 -6.62 11.97
C GLU A 82 10.20 -7.80 11.26
N VAL A 83 11.19 -8.45 11.88
CA VAL A 83 11.78 -9.69 11.34
C VAL A 83 10.71 -10.78 11.17
N GLY A 84 9.82 -10.95 12.17
CA GLY A 84 8.71 -11.89 12.08
C GLY A 84 7.76 -11.57 10.92
N ARG A 85 7.45 -10.28 10.71
CA ARG A 85 6.65 -9.81 9.57
C ARG A 85 7.33 -10.11 8.24
N HIS A 86 8.63 -9.85 8.12
CA HIS A 86 9.41 -10.15 6.92
C HIS A 86 9.42 -11.64 6.59
N ARG A 87 9.60 -12.51 7.59
CA ARG A 87 9.53 -13.98 7.41
C ARG A 87 8.17 -14.42 6.86
N ARG A 88 7.07 -13.94 7.44
CA ARG A 88 5.71 -14.23 6.93
C ARG A 88 5.50 -13.73 5.51
N LEU A 89 5.99 -12.53 5.18
CA LEU A 89 5.90 -12.00 3.82
C LEU A 89 6.69 -12.87 2.84
N ALA A 90 7.89 -13.32 3.22
CA ALA A 90 8.68 -14.23 2.41
C ALA A 90 7.99 -15.59 2.20
N GLU A 91 7.37 -16.16 3.24
CA GLU A 91 6.55 -17.37 3.15
C GLU A 91 5.36 -17.19 2.21
N ILE A 92 4.66 -16.05 2.33
CA ILE A 92 3.54 -15.70 1.44
C ILE A 92 4.03 -15.62 0.00
N VAL A 93 5.10 -14.87 -0.29
CA VAL A 93 5.68 -14.75 -1.64
C VAL A 93 6.11 -16.12 -2.18
N SER A 94 6.78 -16.93 -1.38
CA SER A 94 7.18 -18.29 -1.75
C SER A 94 5.97 -19.17 -2.10
N SER A 95 4.91 -19.09 -1.27
CA SER A 95 3.67 -19.84 -1.47
C SER A 95 2.87 -19.40 -2.71
N MET A 96 3.16 -18.21 -3.25
CA MET A 96 2.53 -17.65 -4.45
C MET A 96 3.33 -17.92 -5.73
N ARG A 97 4.61 -18.35 -5.64
CA ARG A 97 5.52 -18.51 -6.79
C ARG A 97 4.99 -19.42 -7.91
N ASN A 98 4.20 -20.43 -7.55
CA ASN A 98 3.64 -21.41 -8.49
C ASN A 98 2.10 -21.34 -8.58
N LYS A 99 1.48 -20.27 -8.06
CA LYS A 99 0.04 -20.07 -8.14
C LYS A 99 -0.27 -19.06 -9.24
N PRO A 100 -1.28 -19.31 -10.09
CA PRO A 100 -1.75 -18.27 -10.99
C PRO A 100 -2.18 -17.04 -10.16
N PRO A 101 -1.85 -15.81 -10.59
CA PRO A 101 -2.24 -14.61 -9.85
C PRO A 101 -3.75 -14.56 -9.73
N VAL A 102 -4.25 -14.65 -8.50
CA VAL A 102 -5.66 -14.46 -8.21
C VAL A 102 -5.90 -12.96 -8.09
N PHE A 103 -6.41 -12.37 -9.16
CA PHE A 103 -6.88 -10.99 -9.11
C PHE A 103 -8.11 -10.93 -8.20
N LYS A 104 -7.95 -10.30 -7.04
CA LYS A 104 -9.09 -9.99 -6.17
C LYS A 104 -9.98 -8.98 -6.88
N GLU A 105 -11.29 -9.15 -6.73
CA GLU A 105 -12.31 -8.19 -7.14
C GLU A 105 -11.89 -6.78 -6.69
N GLY A 106 -11.71 -5.88 -7.66
CA GLY A 106 -11.03 -4.62 -7.43
C GLY A 106 -11.53 -3.55 -8.38
N ARG A 107 -11.50 -2.30 -7.93
CA ARG A 107 -11.85 -1.13 -8.71
C ARG A 107 -10.61 -0.67 -9.47
N MET A 108 -10.71 -0.56 -10.79
CA MET A 108 -9.66 0.01 -11.62
C MET A 108 -10.10 1.39 -12.10
N ILE A 109 -9.28 2.42 -11.87
CA ILE A 109 -9.54 3.80 -12.29
C ILE A 109 -8.49 4.16 -13.34
N LEU A 110 -8.95 4.50 -14.55
CA LEU A 110 -8.09 4.80 -15.69
C LEU A 110 -8.40 6.19 -16.27
N SER A 111 -7.41 6.75 -16.95
CA SER A 111 -7.46 8.08 -17.58
C SER A 111 -6.76 8.05 -18.93
N HIS A 112 -7.02 9.06 -19.76
CA HIS A 112 -6.25 9.26 -20.99
C HIS A 112 -4.74 9.43 -20.67
N PRO A 113 -3.80 8.92 -21.51
CA PRO A 113 -3.99 8.22 -22.79
C PRO A 113 -4.24 6.71 -22.67
N ILE A 114 -4.12 6.13 -21.48
CA ILE A 114 -4.20 4.67 -21.23
C ILE A 114 -5.52 4.08 -21.75
N VAL A 115 -6.57 4.89 -21.79
CA VAL A 115 -7.91 4.49 -22.22
C VAL A 115 -8.49 5.47 -23.23
N ARG A 116 -9.09 4.93 -24.30
CA ARG A 116 -9.84 5.70 -25.31
C ARG A 116 -11.25 5.12 -25.49
N VAL A 117 -12.27 5.92 -25.21
CA VAL A 117 -13.68 5.55 -25.42
C VAL A 117 -14.04 5.66 -26.91
N GLN A 118 -14.73 4.65 -27.43
CA GLN A 118 -15.31 4.60 -28.77
C GLN A 118 -16.82 4.33 -28.68
N GLU A 119 -17.55 4.43 -29.80
CA GLU A 119 -18.99 4.17 -29.83
C GLU A 119 -19.39 2.74 -29.44
N LYS A 120 -18.51 1.78 -29.75
CA LYS A 120 -18.80 0.34 -29.59
C LYS A 120 -18.14 -0.28 -28.36
N GLY A 121 -17.23 0.44 -27.71
CA GLY A 121 -16.42 -0.10 -26.63
C GLY A 121 -15.32 0.86 -26.21
N LEU A 122 -14.40 0.35 -25.41
CA LEU A 122 -13.28 1.10 -24.85
C LEU A 122 -11.98 0.39 -25.22
N ASN A 123 -11.02 1.14 -25.73
CA ASN A 123 -9.70 0.61 -26.05
C ASN A 123 -8.76 0.91 -24.90
N LEU A 124 -8.18 -0.14 -24.33
CA LEU A 124 -7.14 -0.07 -23.33
C LEU A 124 -5.78 -0.25 -24.01
N GLU A 125 -4.89 0.73 -23.86
CA GLU A 125 -3.51 0.63 -24.33
C GLU A 125 -2.63 0.04 -23.22
N THR A 126 -1.98 -1.09 -23.50
CA THR A 126 -1.03 -1.72 -22.57
C THR A 126 0.37 -1.14 -22.74
N GLN A 127 1.25 -1.40 -21.75
CA GLN A 127 2.65 -0.97 -21.82
C GLN A 127 3.39 -1.53 -23.04
N ASP A 128 2.97 -2.71 -23.53
CA ASP A 128 3.51 -3.36 -24.72
C ASP A 128 2.98 -2.77 -26.04
N ARG A 129 2.26 -1.63 -25.98
CA ARG A 129 1.56 -0.99 -27.11
C ARG A 129 0.48 -1.86 -27.75
N ASN A 130 0.01 -2.90 -27.04
CA ASN A 130 -1.14 -3.67 -27.48
C ASN A 130 -2.43 -2.93 -27.12
N THR A 131 -3.41 -3.00 -28.02
CA THR A 131 -4.75 -2.44 -27.78
C THR A 131 -5.70 -3.56 -27.44
N ILE A 132 -6.29 -3.51 -26.24
CA ILE A 132 -7.31 -4.47 -25.81
C ILE A 132 -8.68 -3.80 -25.95
N PRO A 133 -9.54 -4.25 -26.88
CA PRO A 133 -10.90 -3.74 -27.00
C PRO A 133 -11.77 -4.35 -25.91
N ILE A 134 -12.47 -3.50 -25.18
CA ILE A 134 -13.38 -3.86 -24.12
C ILE A 134 -14.79 -3.45 -24.57
N PRO A 135 -15.66 -4.40 -24.94
CA PRO A 135 -16.98 -4.07 -25.46
C PRO A 135 -17.89 -3.55 -24.34
N PHE A 136 -18.78 -2.62 -24.68
CA PHE A 136 -19.92 -2.27 -23.82
C PHE A 136 -21.01 -3.33 -23.95
N ASP A 137 -21.75 -3.59 -22.88
CA ASP A 137 -22.98 -4.38 -22.98
C ASP A 137 -24.00 -3.65 -23.88
N LYS A 138 -24.74 -4.43 -24.68
CA LYS A 138 -25.69 -3.90 -25.67
C LYS A 138 -26.74 -2.95 -25.03
N PRO A 139 -27.34 -3.26 -23.86
CA PRO A 139 -28.25 -2.35 -23.19
C PRO A 139 -27.63 -1.01 -22.81
N SER A 140 -26.46 -1.00 -22.14
CA SER A 140 -25.80 0.25 -21.72
C SER A 140 -25.34 1.07 -22.92
N ARG A 141 -24.79 0.43 -23.96
CA ARG A 141 -24.41 1.09 -25.20
C ARG A 141 -25.58 1.83 -25.83
N ASN A 142 -26.75 1.18 -25.92
CA ASN A 142 -27.93 1.79 -26.52
C ASN A 142 -28.47 2.94 -25.67
N ARG A 143 -28.44 2.81 -24.33
CA ARG A 143 -28.89 3.87 -23.40
C ARG A 143 -28.00 5.12 -23.48
N ALA A 144 -26.70 4.94 -23.66
CA ALA A 144 -25.71 6.01 -23.67
C ALA A 144 -25.21 6.38 -25.08
N ALA A 145 -25.89 5.94 -26.15
CA ALA A 145 -25.39 6.03 -27.52
C ALA A 145 -24.99 7.46 -27.93
N SER A 146 -25.82 8.46 -27.62
CA SER A 146 -25.55 9.86 -27.93
C SER A 146 -24.31 10.39 -27.21
N GLN A 147 -24.14 10.04 -25.92
CA GLN A 147 -22.97 10.46 -25.13
C GLN A 147 -21.69 9.77 -25.61
N LEU A 148 -21.77 8.48 -25.94
CA LEU A 148 -20.63 7.73 -26.48
C LEU A 148 -20.20 8.27 -27.85
N HIS A 149 -21.15 8.68 -28.70
CA HIS A 149 -20.85 9.34 -29.97
C HIS A 149 -20.13 10.69 -29.78
N GLU A 150 -20.59 11.52 -28.83
CA GLU A 150 -19.92 12.78 -28.48
C GLU A 150 -18.50 12.58 -27.93
N LEU A 151 -18.28 11.54 -27.14
CA LEU A 151 -16.95 11.17 -26.63
C LEU A 151 -16.03 10.63 -27.74
N ALA A 152 -16.55 9.76 -28.62
CA ALA A 152 -15.80 9.18 -29.72
C ALA A 152 -15.36 10.22 -30.76
N THR A 153 -16.22 11.21 -31.02
CA THR A 153 -15.93 12.34 -31.94
C THR A 153 -15.07 13.44 -31.29
N GLY A 154 -14.74 13.32 -30.00
CA GLY A 154 -13.92 14.29 -29.27
C GLY A 154 -14.64 15.61 -28.95
N ARG A 155 -15.95 15.68 -29.14
CA ARG A 155 -16.77 16.86 -28.80
C ARG A 155 -16.90 17.05 -27.29
N LYS A 156 -16.82 15.96 -26.52
CA LYS A 156 -16.70 15.98 -25.06
C LYS A 156 -15.42 15.30 -24.62
N LYS A 157 -14.78 15.88 -23.60
CA LYS A 157 -13.61 15.27 -22.96
C LYS A 157 -14.06 14.27 -21.91
N GLN A 158 -13.49 13.07 -21.98
CA GLN A 158 -13.59 12.09 -20.92
C GLN A 158 -12.61 12.46 -19.80
N GLY A 159 -13.08 12.44 -18.56
CA GLY A 159 -12.23 12.58 -17.39
C GLY A 159 -11.69 11.23 -16.95
N ARG A 160 -12.40 10.59 -16.02
CA ARG A 160 -11.99 9.30 -15.43
C ARG A 160 -12.93 8.19 -15.86
N VAL A 161 -12.37 7.06 -16.26
CA VAL A 161 -13.10 5.82 -16.52
C VAL A 161 -12.88 4.88 -15.35
N ARG A 162 -13.95 4.32 -14.79
CA ARG A 162 -13.91 3.32 -13.73
C ARG A 162 -14.38 1.98 -14.28
N MET A 163 -13.61 0.94 -14.02
CA MET A 163 -13.95 -0.43 -14.35
C MET A 163 -14.09 -1.23 -13.06
N THR A 164 -15.21 -1.92 -12.91
CA THR A 164 -15.49 -2.78 -11.76
C THR A 164 -15.78 -4.18 -12.27
N TRP A 165 -14.95 -5.15 -11.86
CA TRP A 165 -15.18 -6.56 -12.12
C TRP A 165 -16.26 -7.11 -11.19
N ILE A 166 -17.26 -7.79 -11.74
CA ILE A 166 -18.32 -8.47 -10.98
C ILE A 166 -18.04 -9.99 -11.00
N ARG A 167 -18.40 -10.69 -9.92
CA ARG A 167 -18.21 -12.15 -9.76
C ARG A 167 -18.80 -13.01 -10.88
N GLU A 168 -19.76 -12.50 -11.63
CA GLU A 168 -20.46 -13.20 -12.71
C GLU A 168 -19.76 -13.08 -14.08
N GLY A 169 -18.53 -12.57 -14.13
CA GLY A 169 -17.77 -12.42 -15.37
C GLY A 169 -18.16 -11.19 -16.20
N TYR A 170 -19.05 -10.34 -15.67
CA TYR A 170 -19.39 -9.04 -16.24
C TYR A 170 -18.49 -7.96 -15.67
N MET A 171 -18.31 -6.89 -16.45
CA MET A 171 -17.52 -5.75 -16.05
C MET A 171 -18.32 -4.46 -16.25
N THR A 172 -18.52 -3.72 -15.16
CA THR A 172 -19.22 -2.42 -15.19
C THR A 172 -18.23 -1.32 -15.52
N ILE A 173 -18.62 -0.43 -16.46
CA ILE A 173 -17.80 0.70 -16.88
C ILE A 173 -18.56 2.00 -16.56
N ASP A 174 -18.02 2.82 -15.66
CA ASP A 174 -18.52 4.17 -15.38
C ASP A 174 -17.59 5.21 -15.98
N ILE A 175 -18.13 6.07 -16.85
CA ILE A 175 -17.36 7.15 -17.48
C ILE A 175 -17.78 8.48 -16.85
N ARG A 176 -16.84 9.15 -16.17
CA ARG A 176 -17.06 10.52 -15.70
C ARG A 176 -16.66 11.50 -16.80
N MET A 177 -17.61 12.31 -17.24
CA MET A 177 -17.37 13.41 -18.16
C MET A 177 -16.84 14.61 -17.39
N ASP A 178 -15.87 15.32 -17.98
CA ASP A 178 -15.47 16.64 -17.50
C ASP A 178 -16.47 17.64 -18.06
N ILE A 179 -17.14 18.40 -17.17
CA ILE A 179 -18.05 19.49 -17.51
C ILE A 179 -17.22 20.73 -17.82
#